data_AF-A0A1C5JBJ7-F1
#
_entry.id   AF-A0A1C5JBJ7-F1
#
_cell.length_a   1.000
_cell.length_b   1.000
_cell.length_c   1.000
_cell.angle_alpha   90.00
_cell.angle_beta   90.00
_cell.angle_gamma   90.00
#
_symmetry.space_group_name_H-M   'P 1'
#
loop_
_entity.id
_entity.type
_entity.pdbx_description
1 polymer ?
#
loop_
_entity_poly.entity_id
_entity_poly.type
_entity_poly.pdbx_seq_one_letter_code
_entity_poly.pdbx_strand_id
1 'polypeptide(L)'
;MVRETDGALLLPGDFPLHDLPDVGVRLTFPLPRDYTTVAGLVLAGLGRLPTGPGDTVRLPGLTVEVVEVADRAVRRVRLRGPAAQC
;
A
#
# COMPACT_ATOMS: atom_id res chain seq x y z
N MET A 1 3.60 10.50 5.68
CA MET A 1 4.40 9.61 4.82
C MET A 1 5.87 9.74 5.17
N VAL A 2 6.67 8.69 4.95
CA VAL A 2 8.14 8.76 5.04
C VAL A 2 8.70 8.19 3.75
N ARG A 3 9.59 8.93 3.08
CA ARG A 3 10.39 8.40 1.95
C ARG A 3 11.64 7.77 2.50
N GLU A 4 11.92 6.54 2.11
CA GLU A 4 13.16 5.84 2.45
C GLU A 4 14.22 6.10 1.39
N THR A 5 15.49 5.99 1.78
CA THR A 5 16.66 6.20 0.91
C THR A 5 16.69 5.26 -0.29
N ASP A 6 16.02 4.10 -0.19
CA ASP A 6 15.88 3.10 -1.27
C ASP A 6 14.79 3.47 -2.29
N GLY A 7 14.11 4.61 -2.12
CA GLY A 7 12.96 5.02 -2.94
C GLY A 7 11.63 4.36 -2.53
N ALA A 8 11.62 3.64 -1.40
CA ALA A 8 10.39 3.10 -0.84
C ALA A 8 9.57 4.19 -0.12
N LEU A 9 8.25 4.08 -0.17
CA LEU A 9 7.33 5.02 0.46
C LEU A 9 6.59 4.35 1.62
N LEU A 10 6.79 4.82 2.85
CA LEU A 10 6.00 4.41 4.00
C LEU A 10 4.74 5.27 4.11
N LEU A 11 3.59 4.63 3.99
CA LEU A 11 2.27 5.24 4.13
C LEU A 11 1.47 4.66 5.29
N PRO A 12 0.59 5.46 5.90
CA PRO A 12 -0.48 4.94 6.73
C PRO A 12 -1.36 3.99 5.92
N GLY A 13 -1.91 2.96 6.56
CA GLY A 13 -2.89 2.07 5.92
C GLY A 13 -4.22 2.78 5.66
N ASP A 14 -4.59 3.77 6.48
CA ASP A 14 -5.75 4.64 6.28
C ASP A 14 -5.57 5.65 5.14
N PHE A 15 -4.39 5.70 4.50
CA PHE A 15 -4.12 6.62 3.41
C PHE A 15 -5.06 6.37 2.22
N PRO A 16 -5.70 7.41 1.66
CA PRO A 16 -6.65 7.22 0.57
C PRO A 16 -5.97 6.83 -0.74
N LEU A 17 -6.56 5.90 -1.49
CA LEU A 17 -6.03 5.49 -2.80
C LEU A 17 -6.05 6.62 -3.83
N HIS A 18 -7.03 7.52 -3.73
CA HIS A 18 -7.14 8.67 -4.63
C HIS A 18 -6.08 9.74 -4.39
N ASP A 19 -5.46 9.76 -3.20
CA ASP A 19 -4.37 10.67 -2.84
C ASP A 19 -2.98 10.06 -3.13
N LEU A 20 -2.92 8.79 -3.57
CA LEU A 20 -1.64 8.16 -3.95
C LEU A 20 -0.88 8.94 -5.03
N PRO A 21 -1.53 9.51 -6.06
CA PRO A 21 -0.86 10.36 -7.04
C PRO A 21 -0.17 11.57 -6.42
N ASP A 22 -0.69 12.13 -5.32
CA ASP A 22 -0.12 13.31 -4.66
C ASP A 22 1.20 13.00 -3.96
N VAL A 23 1.40 11.74 -3.56
CA VAL A 23 2.67 11.26 -3.00
C VAL A 23 3.61 10.68 -4.08
N GLY A 24 3.22 10.82 -5.34
CA GLY A 24 3.96 10.37 -6.50
C GLY A 24 3.77 8.89 -6.81
N VAL A 25 2.70 8.24 -6.32
CA VAL A 25 2.37 6.84 -6.61
C VAL A 25 1.20 6.78 -7.61
N ARG A 26 1.47 6.35 -8.84
CA ARG A 26 0.41 6.17 -9.85
C ARG A 26 0.06 4.70 -10.04
N LEU A 27 -1.17 4.35 -9.71
CA LEU A 27 -1.72 3.03 -9.98
C LEU A 27 -2.11 2.94 -11.46
N THR A 28 -1.57 1.98 -12.18
CA THR A 28 -1.80 1.81 -13.63
C THR A 28 -2.86 0.75 -13.95
N PHE A 29 -3.53 0.21 -12.93
CA PHE A 29 -4.51 -0.85 -13.05
C PHE A 29 -5.85 -0.39 -12.46
N PRO A 30 -6.98 -0.92 -12.97
CA PRO A 30 -8.29 -0.60 -12.42
C PRO A 30 -8.40 -1.13 -10.99
N LEU A 31 -8.63 -0.22 -10.03
CA LEU A 31 -8.96 -0.57 -8.67
C LEU A 31 -10.44 -0.99 -8.57
N PRO A 32 -10.77 -2.03 -7.81
CA PRO A 32 -12.15 -2.28 -7.42
C PRO A 32 -12.68 -1.07 -6.64
N ARG A 33 -13.89 -0.59 -6.99
CA ARG A 33 -14.50 0.60 -6.37
C ARG A 33 -14.79 0.45 -4.87
N ASP A 34 -14.72 -0.78 -4.36
CA ASP A 34 -15.06 -1.10 -2.97
C ASP A 34 -13.97 -0.70 -1.97
N TYR A 35 -12.77 -0.33 -2.43
CA TYR A 35 -11.65 0.05 -1.58
C TYR A 35 -11.30 1.52 -1.78
N THR A 36 -11.27 2.29 -0.68
CA THR A 36 -10.94 3.72 -0.68
C THR A 36 -9.56 4.00 -0.10
N THR A 37 -8.95 3.04 0.61
CA THR A 37 -7.68 3.17 1.31
C THR A 37 -6.66 2.09 0.93
N VAL A 38 -5.37 2.37 1.18
CA VAL A 38 -4.29 1.40 0.90
C VAL A 38 -4.46 0.12 1.72
N ALA A 39 -4.89 0.21 2.99
CA ALA A 39 -5.21 -0.95 3.81
C ALA A 39 -6.29 -1.81 3.16
N GLY A 40 -7.39 -1.20 2.70
CA GLY A 40 -8.47 -1.91 2.01
C GLY A 40 -7.98 -2.66 0.78
N LEU A 41 -7.14 -2.03 -0.04
CA LEU A 41 -6.52 -2.66 -1.21
C LEU A 41 -5.63 -3.84 -0.83
N VAL A 42 -4.83 -3.71 0.22
CA VAL A 42 -3.95 -4.79 0.70
C VAL A 42 -4.78 -5.97 1.21
N LEU A 43 -5.83 -5.72 2.00
CA LEU A 43 -6.75 -6.76 2.47
C LEU A 43 -7.40 -7.50 1.30
N ALA A 44 -7.83 -6.76 0.28
CA ALA A 44 -8.38 -7.31 -0.95
C ALA A 44 -7.37 -8.19 -1.69
N GLY A 45 -6.13 -7.71 -1.85
CA GLY A 45 -5.06 -8.43 -2.52
C GLY A 45 -4.59 -9.67 -1.76
N LEU A 46 -4.64 -9.65 -0.43
CA LEU A 46 -4.33 -10.81 0.42
C LEU A 46 -5.46 -11.84 0.45
N GLY A 47 -6.72 -11.40 0.28
CA GLY A 47 -7.91 -12.25 0.44
C GLY A 47 -8.10 -12.78 1.87
N ARG A 48 -7.34 -12.24 2.84
CA ARG A 48 -7.36 -12.62 4.26
C ARG A 48 -7.02 -11.42 5.13
N LEU A 49 -7.35 -11.50 6.41
CA LEU A 49 -6.83 -10.56 7.40
C LEU A 49 -5.33 -10.83 7.63
N PRO A 50 -4.48 -9.80 7.58
CA PRO A 50 -3.06 -9.93 7.85
C PRO A 50 -2.89 -10.32 9.32
N THR A 51 -2.05 -11.32 9.55
CA THR A 51 -1.76 -11.84 10.89
C THR A 51 -0.59 -11.12 11.55
N GLY A 52 0.19 -10.38 10.77
CA GLY A 52 1.34 -9.62 11.23
C GLY A 52 2.07 -8.91 10.08
N PRO A 53 3.18 -8.22 10.39
CA PRO A 53 4.03 -7.61 9.38
C PRO A 53 4.74 -8.68 8.51
N GLY A 54 5.09 -8.32 7.29
CA GLY A 54 5.76 -9.17 6.29
C GLY A 54 4.84 -9.66 5.17
N ASP A 55 3.51 -9.55 5.33
CA ASP A 55 2.56 -9.80 4.25
C ASP A 55 2.84 -8.83 3.09
N THR A 56 2.99 -9.36 1.87
CA THR A 56 3.35 -8.57 0.69
C THR A 56 2.36 -8.82 -0.44
N VAL A 57 1.79 -7.75 -0.97
CA VAL A 57 0.90 -7.76 -2.13
C VAL A 57 1.66 -7.19 -3.32
N ARG A 58 1.75 -7.98 -4.39
CA ARG A 58 2.34 -7.54 -5.66
C ARG A 58 1.25 -7.10 -6.60
N LEU A 59 1.33 -5.84 -7.02
CA LEU A 59 0.43 -5.20 -7.96
C LEU A 59 1.21 -4.87 -9.24
N PRO A 60 0.52 -4.67 -10.37
CA PRO A 60 1.17 -4.24 -11.60
C PRO A 60 1.92 -2.91 -11.39
N GLY A 61 3.25 -2.94 -11.44
CA GLY A 61 4.11 -1.76 -11.29
C GLY A 61 4.37 -1.29 -9.85
N LEU A 62 3.88 -2.03 -8.84
CA LEU A 62 3.97 -1.63 -7.43
C LEU A 62 3.97 -2.86 -6.50
N THR A 63 4.82 -2.85 -5.49
CA THR A 63 4.85 -3.84 -4.42
C THR A 63 4.46 -3.16 -3.12
N VAL A 64 3.49 -3.72 -2.41
CA VAL A 64 3.00 -3.22 -1.13
C VAL A 64 3.34 -4.23 -0.06
N GLU A 65 4.18 -3.84 0.89
CA GLU A 65 4.59 -4.66 2.04
C GLU A 65 3.91 -4.11 3.30
N VAL A 66 3.28 -4.99 4.07
CA VAL A 66 2.72 -4.67 5.37
C VAL A 66 3.85 -4.62 6.38
N VAL A 67 4.13 -3.43 6.91
CA VAL A 67 5.19 -3.25 7.91
C VAL A 67 4.64 -3.13 9.33
N GLU A 68 3.35 -2.82 9.47
CA GLU A 68 2.69 -2.71 10.77
C GLU A 68 1.22 -3.11 10.68
N VAL A 69 0.78 -3.98 11.59
CA VAL A 69 -0.60 -4.41 11.76
C VAL A 69 -1.00 -4.16 13.21
N ALA A 70 -2.14 -3.51 13.42
CA ALA A 70 -2.74 -3.35 14.75
C ALA A 70 -4.26 -3.51 14.66
N ASP A 71 -4.88 -4.10 15.68
CA ASP A 71 -6.33 -4.33 15.74
C ASP A 71 -6.90 -5.08 14.52
N ARG A 72 -6.12 -6.01 13.94
CA ARG A 72 -6.45 -6.73 12.68
C ARG A 72 -6.56 -5.81 11.45
N ALA A 73 -6.05 -4.60 11.52
CA ALA A 73 -5.98 -3.65 10.42
C ALA A 73 -4.53 -3.33 10.07
N VAL A 74 -4.27 -3.12 8.79
CA VAL A 74 -2.97 -2.63 8.32
C VAL A 74 -2.81 -1.18 8.76
N ARG A 75 -1.82 -0.90 9.62
CA ARG A 75 -1.52 0.45 10.10
C ARG A 75 -0.50 1.16 9.24
N ARG A 76 0.50 0.44 8.76
CA ARG A 76 1.50 0.99 7.86
C ARG A 76 1.85 0.01 6.77
N VAL A 77 2.04 0.58 5.60
CA VAL A 77 2.48 -0.12 4.40
C VAL A 77 3.70 0.55 3.86
N ARG A 78 4.56 -0.26 3.25
CA ARG A 78 5.72 0.16 2.51
C ARG A 78 5.47 -0.15 1.04
N LEU A 79 5.52 0.90 0.23
CA LEU A 79 5.33 0.85 -1.21
C LEU A 79 6.68 0.88 -1.89
N ARG A 80 6.90 -0.05 -2.83
CA ARG A 80 8.13 -0.16 -3.63
C ARG A 80 7.78 -0.34 -5.09
N GLY A 81 8.38 0.42 -5.98
CA GLY A 81 8.24 0.22 -7.41
C GLY A 81 8.64 1.44 -8.22
N PRO A 82 8.78 1.30 -9.55
CA PRO A 82 9.07 2.41 -10.45
C PRO A 82 7.99 3.50 -10.38
N ALA A 83 6.76 3.13 -9.99
CA ALA A 83 5.67 4.07 -9.77
C ALA A 83 5.83 4.94 -8.51
N ALA A 84 6.74 4.63 -7.57
CA ALA A 84 7.05 5.45 -6.38
C ALA A 84 8.37 6.23 -6.54
N GLN A 85 9.11 5.96 -7.60
CA GLN A 85 10.37 6.61 -7.95
C GLN A 85 10.03 7.87 -8.76
N CYS A 86 10.08 9.03 -8.12
CA CYS A 86 10.23 10.32 -8.80
C CYS A 86 11.66 10.79 -8.57
#